data_AF-A0A661C050-F1
#
_entry.id   AF-A0A661C050-F1
#
_cell.length_a   1.000
_cell.length_b   1.000
_cell.length_c   1.000
_cell.angle_alpha   90.00
_cell.angle_beta   90.00
_cell.angle_gamma   90.00
#
_symmetry.space_group_name_H-M   'P 1'
#
loop_
_entity.id
_entity.type
_entity.pdbx_description
1 polymer ?
#
loop_
_entity_poly.entity_id
_entity_poly.type
_entity_poly.pdbx_seq_one_letter_code
_entity_poly.pdbx_strand_id
1 'polypeptide(L)'
;MSFSYLNIFVVINNEKRDEIKMMKTICYLAATAFMLASTAVSAATVPTVWAPTNEDVDFIQFDLPGLSLTTSGGTLAMFDEADFGGDALVIGEFGGHVTFTASGSNWIAQFFDVSDAAGDSITLTGNSHFVLGINYNDGLGYIADDGKPIPASSPDSYMITFRGGTPDGEKLGQTLAVDVKVVPVPAAAWLFGSGLIGLVVVARRHA
;
A
#
# COMPACT_ATOMS: atom_id res chain seq x y z
N MET A 1 -41.17 -55.14 51.03
CA MET A 1 -41.35 -54.47 49.72
C MET A 1 -39.96 -54.21 49.16
N SER A 2 -39.57 -54.91 48.09
CA SER A 2 -38.25 -54.77 47.48
C SER A 2 -38.41 -54.04 46.14
N PHE A 3 -37.72 -52.91 45.96
CA PHE A 3 -37.71 -52.15 44.72
C PHE A 3 -36.60 -52.71 43.81
N SER A 4 -36.99 -53.35 42.72
CA SER A 4 -36.07 -53.72 41.65
C SER A 4 -35.73 -52.49 40.82
N TYR A 5 -34.46 -52.09 40.83
CA TYR A 5 -33.93 -51.03 39.98
C TYR A 5 -33.65 -51.58 38.57
N LEU A 6 -34.30 -50.99 37.57
CA LEU A 6 -34.06 -51.24 36.15
C LEU A 6 -32.87 -50.38 35.70
N ASN A 7 -31.69 -50.99 35.55
CA ASN A 7 -30.52 -50.31 34.98
C ASN A 7 -30.63 -50.30 33.45
N ILE A 8 -30.95 -49.13 32.88
CA ILE A 8 -30.86 -48.88 31.43
C ILE A 8 -29.41 -48.53 31.10
N PHE A 9 -28.69 -49.47 30.50
CA PHE A 9 -27.38 -49.20 29.90
C PHE A 9 -27.58 -48.61 28.50
N VAL A 10 -27.35 -47.30 28.35
CA VAL A 10 -27.28 -46.65 27.04
C VAL A 10 -25.89 -46.92 26.46
N VAL A 11 -25.80 -47.91 25.56
CA VAL A 11 -24.57 -48.17 24.80
C VAL A 11 -24.50 -47.13 23.68
N ILE A 12 -23.80 -46.02 23.93
CA ILE A 12 -23.49 -45.03 22.90
C ILE A 12 -22.39 -45.61 22.03
N ASN A 13 -22.71 -45.87 20.76
CA ASN A 13 -21.80 -46.46 19.79
C ASN A 13 -20.56 -45.54 19.60
N ASN A 14 -19.37 -46.03 19.96
CA ASN A 14 -18.14 -45.22 20.03
C ASN A 14 -17.71 -44.65 18.67
N GLU A 15 -18.11 -45.29 17.57
CA GLU A 15 -17.80 -44.88 16.20
C GLU A 15 -18.32 -43.47 15.87
N LYS A 16 -19.54 -43.13 16.31
CA LYS A 16 -20.10 -41.78 16.13
C LYS A 16 -19.38 -40.69 16.94
N ARG A 17 -18.63 -41.08 17.97
CA ARG A 17 -17.93 -40.13 18.85
C ARG A 17 -16.65 -39.61 18.21
N ASP A 18 -15.99 -40.42 17.40
CA ASP A 18 -14.73 -40.08 16.75
C ASP A 18 -14.95 -39.23 15.50
N GLU A 19 -16.02 -39.46 14.75
CA GLU A 19 -16.43 -38.58 13.64
C GLU A 19 -16.72 -37.15 14.12
N ILE A 20 -17.43 -37.01 15.25
CA ILE A 20 -17.76 -35.69 15.83
C ILE A 20 -16.50 -34.95 16.30
N LYS A 21 -15.48 -35.67 16.79
CA LYS A 21 -14.20 -35.06 17.19
C LYS A 21 -13.39 -34.63 15.96
N MET A 22 -13.34 -35.47 14.93
CA MET A 22 -12.58 -35.17 13.70
C MET A 22 -13.17 -33.96 12.97
N MET A 23 -14.50 -33.85 12.92
CA MET A 23 -15.19 -32.73 12.28
C MET A 23 -14.97 -31.40 13.02
N LYS A 24 -14.87 -31.41 14.36
CA LYS A 24 -14.54 -30.21 15.14
C LYS A 24 -13.10 -29.74 14.87
N THR A 25 -12.14 -30.65 14.81
CA THR A 25 -10.73 -30.30 14.57
C THR A 25 -10.51 -29.67 13.19
N ILE A 26 -11.21 -30.16 12.16
CA ILE A 26 -11.16 -29.58 10.80
C ILE A 26 -11.77 -28.17 10.78
N CYS A 27 -12.89 -27.96 11.45
CA CYS A 27 -13.50 -26.63 11.57
C CYS A 27 -12.59 -25.64 12.30
N TYR A 28 -11.90 -26.05 13.36
CA TYR A 28 -10.95 -25.19 14.07
C TYR A 28 -9.72 -24.87 13.20
N LEU A 29 -9.12 -25.83 12.50
CA LEU A 29 -8.01 -25.54 11.58
C LEU A 29 -8.42 -24.60 10.45
N ALA A 30 -9.63 -24.76 9.90
CA ALA A 30 -10.14 -23.86 8.86
C ALA A 30 -10.40 -22.44 9.40
N ALA A 31 -10.95 -22.30 10.60
CA ALA A 31 -11.17 -21.01 11.23
C ALA A 31 -9.86 -20.30 11.60
N THR A 32 -8.86 -21.04 12.11
CA THR A 32 -7.53 -20.50 12.43
C THR A 32 -6.78 -20.08 11.16
N ALA A 33 -6.84 -20.88 10.09
CA ALA A 33 -6.24 -20.51 8.80
C ALA A 33 -6.93 -19.28 8.16
N PHE A 34 -8.24 -19.15 8.31
CA PHE A 34 -8.98 -17.97 7.84
C PHE A 34 -8.64 -16.72 8.67
N MET A 35 -8.53 -16.85 9.99
CA MET A 35 -8.07 -15.75 10.86
C MET A 35 -6.65 -15.31 10.47
N LEU A 36 -5.72 -16.24 10.27
CA LEU A 36 -4.35 -15.94 9.83
C LEU A 36 -4.29 -15.29 8.44
N ALA A 37 -5.15 -15.71 7.50
CA ALA A 37 -5.25 -15.09 6.18
C ALA A 37 -5.90 -13.69 6.23
N SER A 38 -6.86 -13.47 7.12
CA SER A 38 -7.51 -12.16 7.31
C SER A 38 -6.64 -11.15 8.04
N THR A 39 -5.75 -11.59 8.93
CA THR A 39 -4.75 -10.73 9.58
C THR A 39 -3.58 -10.36 8.67
N ALA A 40 -3.41 -11.05 7.53
CA ALA A 40 -2.38 -10.72 6.55
C ALA A 40 -2.76 -9.56 5.60
N VAL A 41 -4.00 -9.04 5.68
CA VAL A 41 -4.45 -7.88 4.90
C VAL A 41 -4.38 -6.58 5.72
N SER A 42 -4.04 -6.65 7.02
CA SER A 42 -3.78 -5.45 7.81
C SER A 42 -2.28 -5.10 7.78
N ALA A 43 -1.98 -3.89 7.28
CA ALA A 43 -0.74 -3.14 7.47
C ALA A 43 0.45 -3.40 6.52
N ALA A 44 0.23 -3.86 5.29
CA ALA A 44 1.08 -3.35 4.22
C ALA A 44 0.55 -1.95 3.87
N THR A 45 1.20 -0.90 4.35
CA THR A 45 1.07 0.44 3.77
C THR A 45 1.55 0.34 2.34
N VAL A 46 0.64 0.00 1.44
CA VAL A 46 0.93 -0.02 0.00
C VAL A 46 1.19 1.43 -0.40
N PRO A 47 2.31 1.72 -1.08
CA PRO A 47 2.57 3.05 -1.61
C PRO A 47 1.36 3.54 -2.40
N THR A 48 1.01 4.83 -2.29
CA THR A 48 -0.04 5.36 -3.15
C THR A 48 0.50 5.56 -4.55
N VAL A 49 -0.35 5.16 -5.50
CA VAL A 49 -0.06 5.27 -6.91
C VAL A 49 -0.65 6.57 -7.41
N TRP A 50 0.21 7.41 -7.97
CA TRP A 50 -0.13 8.73 -8.48
C TRP A 50 -0.09 8.73 -10.00
N ALA A 51 -0.90 9.58 -10.62
CA ALA A 51 -0.82 9.88 -12.05
C ALA A 51 -0.96 11.39 -12.26
N PRO A 52 -0.29 11.97 -13.27
CA PRO A 52 -0.48 13.37 -13.61
C PRO A 52 -1.92 13.60 -14.12
N THR A 53 -2.45 14.79 -13.88
CA THR A 53 -3.76 15.24 -14.40
C THR A 53 -3.64 15.92 -15.75
N ASN A 54 -2.48 16.49 -16.05
CA ASN A 54 -2.09 17.07 -17.33
C ASN A 54 -0.73 16.50 -17.78
N GLU A 55 0.02 17.18 -18.65
CA GLU A 55 1.35 16.71 -19.11
C GLU A 55 2.46 17.00 -18.09
N ASP A 56 2.16 17.72 -17.02
CA ASP A 56 3.12 18.21 -16.02
C ASP A 56 2.66 17.87 -14.60
N VAL A 57 3.59 17.95 -13.64
CA VAL A 57 3.30 17.93 -12.21
C VAL A 57 4.18 18.97 -11.54
N ASP A 58 3.52 19.94 -10.91
CA ASP A 58 4.20 20.96 -10.13
C ASP A 58 4.34 20.50 -8.68
N PHE A 59 5.58 20.42 -8.21
CA PHE A 59 5.89 20.11 -6.82
C PHE A 59 6.21 21.40 -6.07
N ILE A 60 5.31 21.77 -5.15
CA ILE A 60 5.54 22.86 -4.21
C ILE A 60 5.92 22.23 -2.87
N GLN A 61 7.21 22.23 -2.59
CA GLN A 61 7.71 21.73 -1.32
C GLN A 61 7.60 22.82 -0.25
N PHE A 62 6.86 22.55 0.83
CA PHE A 62 6.82 23.44 1.98
C PHE A 62 7.85 23.00 2.99
N ASP A 63 8.87 23.84 3.19
CA ASP A 63 9.81 23.69 4.29
C ASP A 63 9.07 24.08 5.59
N LEU A 64 8.66 23.07 6.37
CA LEU A 64 7.99 23.32 7.65
C LEU A 64 9.05 23.77 8.67
N PRO A 65 8.86 24.87 9.39
CA PRO A 65 9.82 25.33 10.39
C PRO A 65 10.03 24.25 11.46
N GLY A 66 11.23 23.68 11.51
CA GLY A 66 11.62 22.58 12.41
C GLY A 66 11.90 21.25 11.70
N LEU A 67 11.47 21.07 10.46
CA LEU A 67 11.80 19.94 9.60
C LEU A 67 12.78 20.41 8.53
N SER A 68 14.00 20.72 8.96
CA SER A 68 15.08 21.07 8.05
C SER A 68 15.46 19.82 7.24
N LEU A 69 14.96 19.72 6.00
CA LEU A 69 15.45 18.75 5.02
C LEU A 69 16.97 18.90 4.80
N THR A 70 17.53 20.06 5.15
CA THR A 70 18.95 20.39 5.09
C THR A 70 19.83 19.89 6.24
N THR A 71 19.29 19.33 7.33
CA THR A 71 20.15 18.86 8.46
C THR A 71 20.08 17.36 8.74
N SER A 72 19.13 16.62 8.16
CA SER A 72 19.06 15.16 8.26
C SER A 72 18.33 14.47 7.08
N GLY A 73 18.63 14.86 5.83
CA GLY A 73 18.68 13.90 4.72
C GLY A 73 17.39 13.46 4.04
N GLY A 74 16.32 14.26 4.08
CA GLY A 74 15.11 13.95 3.33
C GLY A 74 15.19 14.40 1.88
N THR A 75 15.59 13.55 0.94
CA THR A 75 15.48 13.84 -0.49
C THR A 75 14.17 13.25 -1.03
N LEU A 76 13.29 14.09 -1.58
CA LEU A 76 12.09 13.61 -2.27
C LEU A 76 12.50 12.98 -3.59
N ALA A 77 11.94 11.83 -3.92
CA ALA A 77 12.15 11.20 -5.21
C ALA A 77 10.88 10.53 -5.74
N MET A 78 10.83 10.38 -7.05
CA MET A 78 9.79 9.71 -7.80
C MET A 78 10.31 8.39 -8.36
N PHE A 79 9.49 7.34 -8.28
CA PHE A 79 9.80 5.98 -8.72
C PHE A 79 8.74 5.48 -9.69
N ASP A 80 9.13 4.57 -10.58
CA ASP A 80 8.19 3.73 -11.33
C ASP A 80 7.35 2.89 -10.33
N GLU A 81 6.03 2.83 -10.52
CA GLU A 81 5.14 1.97 -9.71
C GLU A 81 5.62 0.50 -9.73
N ALA A 82 6.18 0.05 -10.84
CA ALA A 82 6.67 -1.31 -11.01
C ALA A 82 8.01 -1.58 -10.31
N ASP A 83 8.77 -0.54 -9.92
CA ASP A 83 10.14 -0.66 -9.42
C ASP A 83 10.45 0.29 -8.25
N PHE A 84 9.58 0.30 -7.23
CA PHE A 84 9.85 1.07 -6.02
C PHE A 84 11.11 0.55 -5.30
N GLY A 85 12.09 1.45 -5.11
CA GLY A 85 13.40 1.14 -4.53
C GLY A 85 14.52 0.92 -5.57
N GLY A 86 14.20 0.95 -6.86
CA GLY A 86 15.15 0.96 -7.97
C GLY A 86 15.62 2.36 -8.34
N ASP A 87 15.67 2.63 -9.65
CA ASP A 87 16.04 3.94 -10.18
C ASP A 87 15.01 5.00 -9.75
N ALA A 88 15.50 6.19 -9.40
CA ALA A 88 14.69 7.25 -8.83
C ALA A 88 14.97 8.59 -9.54
N LEU A 89 13.91 9.34 -9.83
CA LEU A 89 14.01 10.73 -10.21
C LEU A 89 14.00 11.59 -8.95
N VAL A 90 15.16 12.14 -8.60
CA VAL A 90 15.32 13.02 -7.43
C VAL A 90 14.66 14.36 -7.71
N ILE A 91 13.78 14.78 -6.81
CA ILE A 91 13.14 16.10 -6.82
C ILE A 91 13.97 16.99 -5.89
N GLY A 92 14.50 18.07 -6.45
CA GLY A 92 15.40 19.00 -5.75
C GLY A 92 14.78 19.57 -4.46
N GLU A 93 15.64 20.03 -3.56
CA GLU A 93 15.28 20.54 -2.23
C GLU A 93 14.26 21.69 -2.26
N PHE A 94 14.29 22.48 -3.34
CA PHE A 94 13.43 23.65 -3.51
C PHE A 94 12.14 23.33 -4.29
N GLY A 95 11.86 22.06 -4.57
CA GLY A 95 10.82 21.64 -5.49
C GLY A 95 11.17 21.95 -6.95
N GLY A 96 10.16 21.92 -7.81
CA GLY A 96 10.30 22.14 -9.25
C GLY A 96 9.11 21.57 -10.00
N HIS A 97 9.24 21.39 -11.31
CA HIS A 97 8.20 20.78 -12.14
C HIS A 97 8.72 19.51 -12.79
N VAL A 98 7.87 18.49 -12.88
CA VAL A 98 8.16 17.25 -13.60
C VAL A 98 7.25 17.19 -14.82
N THR A 99 7.83 17.06 -16.00
CA THR A 99 7.06 16.88 -17.25
C THR A 99 6.99 15.41 -17.61
N PHE A 100 5.87 14.98 -18.17
CA PHE A 100 5.58 13.60 -18.54
C PHE A 100 5.37 13.48 -20.03
N THR A 101 6.32 12.85 -20.73
CA THR A 101 6.25 12.65 -22.17
C THR A 101 6.02 11.19 -22.50
N ALA A 102 4.97 10.89 -23.27
CA ALA A 102 4.71 9.54 -23.75
C ALA A 102 5.84 9.06 -24.70
N SER A 103 6.33 7.84 -24.49
CA SER A 103 7.40 7.22 -25.27
C SER A 103 7.07 5.75 -25.57
N GLY A 104 6.38 5.53 -26.68
CA GLY A 104 5.90 4.20 -27.05
C GLY A 104 4.86 3.68 -26.05
N SER A 105 5.15 2.56 -25.39
CA SER A 105 4.33 2.01 -24.30
C SER A 105 4.66 2.60 -22.92
N ASN A 106 5.72 3.39 -22.82
CA ASN A 106 6.25 3.92 -21.56
C ASN A 106 6.02 5.43 -21.48
N TRP A 107 6.39 6.01 -20.35
CA TRP A 107 6.41 7.44 -20.13
C TRP A 107 7.79 7.86 -19.64
N ILE A 108 8.22 9.06 -20.02
CA ILE A 108 9.45 9.67 -19.51
C ILE A 108 9.02 10.80 -18.59
N ALA A 109 9.37 10.70 -17.32
CA ALA A 109 9.21 11.78 -16.35
C ALA A 109 10.55 12.53 -16.26
N GLN A 110 10.54 13.83 -16.53
CA GLN A 110 11.73 14.67 -16.51
C GLN A 110 11.57 15.81 -15.50
N PHE A 111 12.47 15.89 -14.54
CA PHE A 111 12.46 16.94 -13.52
C PHE A 111 13.21 18.18 -13.99
N PHE A 112 12.64 19.35 -13.77
CA PHE A 112 13.27 20.64 -14.01
C PHE A 112 13.29 21.42 -12.70
N ASP A 113 14.50 21.63 -12.18
CA ASP A 113 14.73 22.45 -11.00
C ASP A 113 14.37 23.91 -11.31
N VAL A 114 13.93 24.66 -10.29
CA VAL A 114 13.72 26.11 -10.35
C VAL A 114 14.99 26.86 -10.80
N SER A 115 16.16 26.26 -10.60
CA SER A 115 17.48 26.85 -10.86
C SER A 115 18.28 26.25 -12.03
N ASP A 116 17.88 25.09 -12.60
CA ASP A 116 18.71 24.36 -13.56
C ASP A 116 17.92 23.83 -14.78
N ALA A 117 18.50 23.95 -15.97
CA ALA A 117 17.82 23.68 -17.26
C ALA A 117 18.08 22.27 -17.84
N ALA A 118 18.96 21.48 -17.21
CA ALA A 118 19.25 20.11 -17.61
C ALA A 118 18.48 19.16 -16.69
N GLY A 119 17.33 18.68 -17.16
CA GLY A 119 16.46 17.84 -16.35
C GLY A 119 16.91 16.39 -16.30
N ASP A 120 17.09 15.86 -15.08
CA ASP A 120 17.18 14.43 -14.84
C ASP A 120 15.87 13.75 -15.26
N SER A 121 15.92 12.48 -15.64
CA SER A 121 14.74 11.76 -16.10
C SER A 121 14.70 10.30 -15.67
N ILE A 122 13.49 9.80 -15.44
CA ILE A 122 13.19 8.37 -15.25
C ILE A 122 12.21 7.89 -16.32
N THR A 123 12.27 6.60 -16.66
CA THR A 123 11.25 5.94 -17.48
C THR A 123 10.24 5.24 -16.57
N LEU A 124 8.96 5.53 -16.77
CA LEU A 124 7.83 4.83 -16.15
C LEU A 124 7.32 3.77 -17.11
N THR A 125 7.30 2.51 -16.67
CA THR A 125 7.09 1.36 -17.55
C THR A 125 5.61 1.08 -17.73
N GLY A 126 5.14 1.08 -18.99
CA GLY A 126 3.77 0.68 -19.34
C GLY A 126 2.67 1.72 -19.08
N ASN A 127 2.84 2.61 -18.10
CA ASN A 127 1.87 3.66 -17.77
C ASN A 127 2.58 4.92 -17.21
N SER A 128 1.81 5.98 -16.93
CA SER A 128 2.30 7.23 -16.34
C SER A 128 2.21 7.23 -14.81
N HIS A 129 2.14 6.05 -14.19
CA HIS A 129 1.98 5.94 -12.76
C HIS A 129 3.32 5.99 -12.07
N PHE A 130 3.33 6.61 -10.89
CA PHE A 130 4.52 6.71 -10.08
C PHE A 130 4.20 6.62 -8.60
N VAL A 131 5.24 6.33 -7.83
CA VAL A 131 5.23 6.35 -6.37
C VAL A 131 6.18 7.43 -5.89
N LEU A 132 5.80 8.14 -4.83
CA LEU A 132 6.67 9.11 -4.19
C LEU A 132 7.35 8.48 -2.99
N GLY A 133 8.65 8.75 -2.84
CA GLY A 133 9.43 8.33 -1.70
C GLY A 133 10.23 9.48 -1.13
N ILE A 134 10.40 9.49 0.19
CA ILE A 134 11.36 10.36 0.86
C ILE A 134 12.54 9.51 1.32
N ASN A 135 13.75 9.94 0.96
CA ASN A 135 14.96 9.33 1.51
C ASN A 135 14.98 9.54 3.01
N TYR A 136 15.30 8.51 3.78
CA TYR A 136 15.45 8.64 5.23
C TYR A 136 16.88 8.31 5.65
N ASN A 137 17.38 9.08 6.61
CA ASN A 137 18.68 8.86 7.25
C ASN A 137 19.86 8.80 6.25
N ASP A 138 20.02 9.83 5.40
CA ASP A 138 21.20 10.02 4.55
C ASP A 138 21.53 8.83 3.62
N GLY A 139 20.52 8.22 2.99
CA GLY A 139 20.73 7.19 1.96
C GLY A 139 20.52 5.75 2.42
N LEU A 140 19.92 5.51 3.59
CA LEU A 140 19.57 4.15 4.03
C LEU A 140 18.36 3.54 3.30
N GLY A 141 17.63 4.35 2.54
CA GLY A 141 16.54 3.90 1.67
C GLY A 141 15.46 4.98 1.51
N TYR A 142 14.40 4.62 0.80
CA TYR A 142 13.22 5.47 0.61
C TYR A 142 12.03 4.91 1.38
N ILE A 143 11.31 5.79 2.07
CA ILE A 143 10.00 5.50 2.63
C ILE A 143 8.96 6.02 1.65
N ALA A 144 8.08 5.14 1.18
CA ALA A 144 6.96 5.52 0.33
C ALA A 144 6.01 6.48 1.06
N ASP A 145 5.27 7.27 0.28
CA ASP A 145 4.21 8.10 0.84
C ASP A 145 3.12 7.26 1.54
N ASP A 146 2.55 7.80 2.62
CA ASP A 146 1.54 7.12 3.46
C ASP A 146 0.13 7.19 2.85
N GLY A 147 0.01 7.77 1.65
CA GLY A 147 -1.17 7.57 0.81
C GLY A 147 -2.49 8.15 1.28
N LYS A 148 -2.47 8.93 2.35
CA LYS A 148 -3.66 9.60 2.85
C LYS A 148 -3.65 11.05 2.39
N PRO A 149 -4.16 11.36 1.17
CA PRO A 149 -4.36 12.73 0.78
C PRO A 149 -5.30 13.36 1.80
N ILE A 150 -4.78 14.35 2.53
CA ILE A 150 -5.66 15.30 3.20
C ILE A 150 -6.06 16.26 2.09
N PRO A 151 -7.36 16.35 1.73
CA PRO A 151 -7.77 17.29 0.70
C PRO A 151 -7.26 18.66 1.12
N ALA A 152 -6.37 19.24 0.31
CA ALA A 152 -6.16 20.66 0.40
C ALA A 152 -7.51 21.32 0.07
N SER A 153 -7.72 22.54 0.49
CA SER A 153 -8.96 23.27 0.18
C SER A 153 -9.16 23.55 -1.33
N SER A 154 -8.27 23.05 -2.19
CA SER A 154 -8.24 23.25 -3.64
C SER A 154 -8.41 21.90 -4.37
N PRO A 155 -9.22 21.83 -5.45
CA PRO A 155 -9.42 20.60 -6.23
C PRO A 155 -8.15 20.10 -6.94
N ASP A 156 -7.20 20.99 -7.19
CA ASP A 156 -6.00 20.70 -8.00
C ASP A 156 -4.73 20.61 -7.14
N SER A 157 -4.88 20.38 -5.83
CA SER A 157 -3.73 20.35 -4.91
C SER A 157 -3.87 19.24 -3.87
N TYR A 158 -2.77 18.52 -3.63
CA TYR A 158 -2.72 17.33 -2.79
C TYR A 158 -1.61 17.46 -1.77
N MET A 159 -1.96 17.26 -0.49
CA MET A 159 -0.96 17.15 0.56
C MET A 159 -0.51 15.68 0.68
N ILE A 160 0.76 15.45 0.38
CA ILE A 160 1.44 14.17 0.53
C ILE A 160 2.12 14.17 1.90
N THR A 161 2.00 13.06 2.63
CA THR A 161 2.59 12.88 3.96
C THR A 161 3.41 11.59 3.95
N PHE A 162 4.59 11.61 4.55
CA PHE A 162 5.39 10.41 4.76
C PHE A 162 5.35 10.02 6.25
N ARG A 163 5.24 8.72 6.51
CA ARG A 163 5.20 8.21 7.88
C ARG A 163 6.61 7.86 8.32
N GLY A 164 7.16 8.66 9.24
CA GLY A 164 8.47 8.40 9.83
C GLY A 164 8.39 7.65 11.15
N GLY A 165 9.24 6.64 11.28
CA GLY A 165 9.37 5.84 12.50
C GLY A 165 10.28 6.48 13.55
N THR A 166 10.02 7.72 13.97
CA THR A 166 10.49 8.09 15.31
C THR A 166 9.65 7.31 16.33
N PRO A 167 10.20 6.96 17.51
CA PRO A 167 9.42 6.31 18.57
C PRO A 167 8.13 7.05 18.96
N ASP A 168 8.09 8.35 18.66
CA ASP A 168 7.00 9.26 18.99
C ASP A 168 5.93 9.38 17.88
N GLY A 169 6.13 8.73 16.72
CA GLY A 169 5.16 8.72 15.62
C GLY A 169 5.05 10.04 14.86
N GLU A 170 6.12 10.84 14.86
CA GLU A 170 6.19 12.10 14.11
C GLU A 170 6.06 11.85 12.60
N LYS A 171 5.22 12.64 11.93
CA LYS A 171 5.08 12.61 10.47
C LYS A 171 6.28 13.32 9.85
N LEU A 172 7.03 12.62 8.99
CA LEU A 172 8.15 13.23 8.27
C LEU A 172 7.59 13.87 6.99
N GLY A 173 7.74 15.18 6.84
CA GLY A 173 7.49 15.88 5.58
C GLY A 173 6.01 16.07 5.21
N GLN A 174 5.70 17.29 4.77
CA GLN A 174 4.49 17.58 3.99
C GLN A 174 4.96 18.14 2.65
N THR A 175 4.51 17.52 1.56
CA THR A 175 4.74 18.03 0.20
C THR A 175 3.40 18.38 -0.40
N LEU A 176 3.27 19.56 -1.01
CA LEU A 176 2.11 19.90 -1.80
C LEU A 176 2.42 19.58 -3.26
N ALA A 177 1.76 18.56 -3.79
CA ALA A 177 1.77 18.31 -5.23
C ALA A 177 0.54 18.98 -5.84
N VAL A 178 0.76 19.71 -6.92
CA VAL A 178 -0.28 20.29 -7.77
C VAL A 178 -0.39 19.43 -9.03
N ASP A 179 -1.58 19.36 -9.61
CA ASP A 179 -1.84 18.62 -10.87
C ASP A 179 -1.60 17.10 -10.82
N VAL A 180 -1.62 16.47 -9.65
CA VAL A 180 -1.65 15.00 -9.51
C VAL A 180 -3.05 14.48 -9.20
N LYS A 181 -3.31 13.19 -9.44
CA LYS A 181 -4.48 12.49 -8.88
C LYS A 181 -4.06 11.15 -8.32
N VAL A 182 -4.65 10.77 -7.18
CA VAL A 182 -4.55 9.39 -6.68
C VAL A 182 -5.29 8.49 -7.65
N VAL A 183 -4.61 7.47 -8.17
CA VAL A 183 -5.23 6.46 -9.03
C VAL A 183 -6.03 5.52 -8.14
N PRO A 184 -7.38 5.48 -8.24
CA PRO A 184 -8.15 4.53 -7.47
C PRO A 184 -7.72 3.12 -7.88
N VAL A 185 -7.33 2.31 -6.90
CA VAL A 185 -7.07 0.88 -7.16
C VAL A 185 -8.31 0.31 -7.86
N PRO A 186 -8.19 -0.24 -9.08
CA PRO A 186 -9.35 -0.62 -9.87
C PRO A 186 -10.27 -1.51 -9.05
N ALA A 187 -11.59 -1.30 -9.14
CA ALA A 187 -12.56 -2.21 -8.51
C ALA A 187 -12.31 -3.68 -8.90
N ALA A 188 -11.68 -3.90 -10.05
CA ALA A 188 -11.18 -5.19 -10.49
C ALA A 188 -10.25 -5.87 -9.46
N ALA A 189 -9.33 -5.17 -8.79
CA ALA A 189 -8.48 -5.78 -7.76
C ALA A 189 -9.31 -6.34 -6.59
N TRP A 190 -10.34 -5.60 -6.16
CA TRP A 190 -11.30 -6.07 -5.16
C TRP A 190 -12.17 -7.24 -5.66
N LEU A 191 -12.57 -7.21 -6.93
CA LEU A 191 -13.32 -8.29 -7.57
C LEU A 191 -12.48 -9.56 -7.75
N PHE A 192 -11.21 -9.42 -8.13
CA PHE A 192 -10.28 -10.56 -8.24
C PHE A 192 -9.97 -11.14 -6.88
N GLY A 193 -9.71 -10.31 -5.87
CA GLY A 193 -9.52 -10.77 -4.50
C GLY A 193 -10.74 -11.53 -3.96
N SER A 194 -11.93 -10.94 -4.11
CA SER A 194 -13.18 -11.58 -3.65
C SER A 194 -13.56 -12.82 -4.47
N GLY A 195 -13.34 -12.79 -5.78
CA GLY A 195 -13.59 -13.91 -6.68
C GLY A 195 -12.66 -15.09 -6.44
N LEU A 196 -11.37 -14.83 -6.18
CA LEU A 196 -10.40 -15.86 -5.82
C LEU A 196 -10.78 -16.55 -4.51
N ILE A 197 -11.18 -15.78 -3.49
CA ILE A 197 -11.68 -16.32 -2.22
C ILE A 197 -12.94 -17.17 -2.46
N GLY A 198 -13.86 -16.71 -3.30
CA GLY A 198 -15.05 -17.46 -3.69
C GLY A 198 -14.73 -18.80 -4.34
N LEU A 199 -13.76 -18.83 -5.26
CA LEU A 199 -13.32 -20.07 -5.92
C LEU A 199 -12.68 -21.07 -4.96
N VAL A 200 -11.87 -20.60 -4.00
CA VAL A 200 -11.27 -21.46 -2.97
C VAL A 200 -12.35 -22.12 -2.11
N VAL A 201 -13.41 -21.39 -1.77
CA VAL A 201 -14.54 -21.93 -1.00
C VAL A 201 -15.31 -23.00 -1.79
N VAL A 202 -15.58 -22.76 -3.08
CA VAL A 202 -16.27 -23.74 -3.95
C VAL A 202 -15.43 -25.00 -4.15
N ALA A 203 -14.13 -24.85 -4.40
CA ALA A 203 -13.22 -25.97 -4.58
C ALA A 203 -13.18 -26.89 -3.35
N ARG A 204 -13.26 -26.33 -2.14
CA ARG A 204 -13.31 -27.09 -0.89
C ARG A 204 -14.60 -27.88 -0.67
N ARG A 205 -15.71 -27.52 -1.32
CA ARG A 205 -16.99 -28.23 -1.15
C ARG A 205 -17.08 -29.53 -1.96
N HIS A 206 -16.19 -29.69 -2.94
CA HIS A 206 -16.16 -30.82 -3.86
C HIS A 206 -15.05 -31.84 -3.59
N ALA A 207 -14.18 -31.59 -2.61
CA ALA A 207 -13.17 -32.52 -2.12
C ALA A 207 -13.63 -33.16 -0.80
#